data_AF-A0A5M6I6L6-F1
#
_entry.id   AF-A0A5M6I6L6-F1
#
_cell.length_a   1.000
_cell.length_b   1.000
_cell.length_c   1.000
_cell.angle_alpha   90.00
_cell.angle_beta   90.00
_cell.angle_gamma   90.00
#
_symmetry.space_group_name_H-M   'P 1'
#
loop_
_entity.id
_entity.type
_entity.pdbx_description
1 polymer ?
#
loop_
_entity_poly.entity_id
_entity_poly.type
_entity_poly.pdbx_seq_one_letter_code
_entity_poly.pdbx_strand_id
1 'polypeptide(L)'
;MSDDPFDRTGEGRARTARTATGHARVGAPGTQDKAPASLRPPLLPSGLRALCSHWHDGPEAVEAGVGPDAGAYLLAVWLPETVPLPPALCQPERDHIAGGWLVYAGSARGPGGLRARLRRHMRRDKGCRWHVDWLTTAPGARVWAAAVPAGDECALACAVRGLPGATTPVPGFGSSDCRTCPSHLIRLPEDVALAARDGPGGSPL
;
A
#
# COMPACT_ATOMS: atom_id res chain seq x y z
N MET A 1 19.53 61.16 9.17
CA MET A 1 19.97 62.26 10.05
C MET A 1 19.67 61.81 11.46
N SER A 2 20.54 62.19 12.40
CA SER A 2 20.74 61.57 13.72
C SER A 2 21.56 60.28 13.61
N ASP A 3 22.70 60.32 14.30
CA ASP A 3 23.88 59.51 14.05
C ASP A 3 24.27 58.71 15.32
N ASP A 4 25.37 57.97 15.21
CA ASP A 4 26.21 57.28 16.20
C ASP A 4 26.36 57.97 17.61
N PRO A 5 26.81 57.27 18.69
CA PRO A 5 28.08 56.52 18.68
C PRO A 5 28.21 55.16 19.42
N PHE A 6 28.92 54.29 18.72
CA PHE A 6 29.77 53.16 19.12
C PHE A 6 30.67 53.32 20.39
N ASP A 7 30.76 52.25 21.20
CA ASP A 7 31.86 51.95 22.17
C ASP A 7 31.61 50.54 22.83
N ARG A 8 32.57 49.75 23.36
CA ARG A 8 34.05 49.69 23.20
C ARG A 8 34.62 48.31 23.63
N THR A 9 35.62 47.79 22.92
CA THR A 9 36.67 46.79 23.31
C THR A 9 36.32 45.40 23.89
N GLY A 10 37.06 44.39 23.42
CA GLY A 10 37.22 43.07 24.05
C GLY A 10 38.23 42.19 23.30
N GLU A 11 39.52 42.25 23.67
CA GLU A 11 40.59 41.52 22.96
C GLU A 11 40.87 40.11 23.51
N GLY A 12 41.34 39.19 22.65
CA GLY A 12 41.87 37.88 23.05
C GLY A 12 42.59 37.16 21.91
N ARG A 13 43.89 36.82 22.07
CA ARG A 13 44.75 36.45 20.92
C ARG A 13 45.88 35.42 21.24
N ALA A 14 45.66 34.14 20.92
CA ALA A 14 46.70 33.10 20.73
C ALA A 14 46.10 31.94 19.88
N ARG A 15 46.74 31.22 18.93
CA ARG A 15 48.10 30.61 18.79
C ARG A 15 48.37 29.50 19.82
N THR A 16 48.67 28.23 19.49
CA THR A 16 48.95 27.50 18.21
C THR A 16 48.27 26.08 18.25
N ALA A 17 48.55 24.99 17.51
CA ALA A 17 49.61 24.60 16.56
C ALA A 17 49.24 23.37 15.66
N ARG A 18 49.90 23.31 14.49
CA ARG A 18 50.45 22.13 13.74
C ARG A 18 49.71 20.77 13.61
N THR A 19 49.64 20.34 12.34
CA THR A 19 49.86 18.97 11.78
C THR A 19 48.98 17.78 12.17
N ALA A 20 48.32 17.19 11.16
CA ALA A 20 48.42 15.75 10.85
C ALA A 20 48.11 15.50 9.36
N THR A 21 48.81 14.55 8.73
CA THR A 21 48.52 14.09 7.35
C THR A 21 47.49 12.96 7.40
N GLY A 22 46.44 13.03 6.58
CA GLY A 22 45.39 12.01 6.53
C GLY A 22 44.78 11.82 5.15
N HIS A 23 45.43 11.02 4.28
CA HIS A 23 44.80 10.52 3.04
C HIS A 23 43.78 9.42 3.36
N ALA A 24 42.59 9.82 3.77
CA ALA A 24 41.45 8.91 3.89
C ALA A 24 41.05 8.41 2.49
N ARG A 25 41.45 7.18 2.14
CA ARG A 25 40.94 6.50 0.93
C ARG A 25 39.45 6.25 1.15
N VAL A 26 38.60 6.99 0.43
CA VAL A 26 37.17 6.69 0.36
C VAL A 26 37.04 5.31 -0.28
N GLY A 27 36.69 4.30 0.52
CA GLY A 27 36.37 2.98 0.02
C GLY A 27 35.10 3.09 -0.83
N ALA A 28 35.18 2.67 -2.09
CA ALA A 28 33.99 2.62 -2.94
C ALA A 28 33.00 1.59 -2.35
N PRO A 29 31.76 1.97 -2.00
CA PRO A 29 30.71 0.98 -1.80
C PRO A 29 30.50 0.28 -3.14
N GLY A 30 30.82 -1.02 -3.21
CA GLY A 30 30.78 -1.76 -4.45
C GLY A 30 29.36 -1.77 -5.03
N THR A 31 29.23 -1.37 -6.29
CA THR A 31 27.97 -1.46 -7.05
C THR A 31 27.60 -2.92 -7.29
N GLN A 32 26.95 -3.53 -6.29
CA GLN A 32 26.08 -4.68 -6.51
C GLN A 32 24.69 -4.16 -6.87
N ASP A 33 24.56 -3.62 -8.07
CA ASP A 33 23.29 -3.54 -8.78
C ASP A 33 22.81 -4.97 -9.05
N LYS A 34 22.26 -5.61 -8.01
CA LYS A 34 21.52 -6.85 -8.14
C LYS A 34 20.21 -6.48 -8.82
N ALA A 35 20.24 -6.41 -10.16
CA ALA A 35 19.09 -6.18 -10.99
C ALA A 35 17.90 -7.01 -10.45
N PRO A 36 16.75 -6.38 -10.12
CA PRO A 36 15.67 -7.06 -9.46
C PRO A 36 15.25 -8.26 -10.30
N ALA A 37 15.13 -9.42 -9.64
CA ALA A 37 14.82 -10.66 -10.33
C ALA A 37 13.56 -10.45 -11.19
N SER A 38 13.58 -10.95 -12.43
CA SER A 38 12.45 -10.86 -13.37
C SER A 38 11.32 -11.81 -12.94
N LEU A 39 10.77 -11.52 -11.77
CA LEU A 39 9.59 -12.13 -11.21
C LEU A 39 8.42 -11.70 -12.08
N ARG A 40 8.04 -12.60 -12.99
CA ARG A 40 6.68 -12.61 -13.55
C ARG A 40 5.72 -12.39 -12.37
N PRO A 41 4.77 -11.45 -12.47
CA PRO A 41 3.88 -11.17 -11.36
C PRO A 41 3.16 -12.47 -10.98
N PRO A 42 3.10 -12.82 -9.68
CA PRO A 42 2.48 -14.06 -9.26
C PRO A 42 1.02 -14.07 -9.72
N LEU A 43 0.58 -15.23 -10.23
CA LEU A 43 -0.84 -15.45 -10.51
C LEU A 43 -1.62 -15.25 -9.22
N LEU A 44 -2.81 -14.62 -9.32
CA LEU A 44 -3.69 -14.44 -8.17
C LEU A 44 -3.87 -15.77 -7.39
N PRO A 45 -3.49 -15.84 -6.08
CA PRO A 45 -3.54 -17.04 -5.28
C PRO A 45 -4.90 -17.74 -5.32
N SER A 46 -4.88 -19.08 -5.25
CA SER A 46 -6.11 -19.88 -5.20
C SER A 46 -7.03 -19.46 -4.05
N GLY A 47 -6.45 -19.07 -2.90
CA GLY A 47 -7.19 -18.51 -1.78
C GLY A 47 -7.99 -17.23 -2.08
N LEU A 48 -7.49 -16.36 -2.97
CA LEU A 48 -8.22 -15.18 -3.42
C LEU A 48 -9.28 -15.52 -4.47
N ARG A 49 -9.00 -16.50 -5.34
CA ARG A 49 -9.94 -16.95 -6.39
C ARG A 49 -11.22 -17.58 -5.86
N ALA A 50 -11.24 -18.07 -4.62
CA ALA A 50 -12.45 -18.61 -4.00
C ALA A 50 -13.10 -17.68 -2.95
N LEU A 51 -12.52 -16.51 -2.67
CA LEU A 51 -13.22 -15.44 -1.92
C LEU A 51 -14.32 -14.79 -2.77
N CYS A 52 -14.02 -14.55 -4.05
CA CYS A 52 -14.94 -13.99 -5.04
C CYS A 52 -14.75 -14.72 -6.37
N SER A 53 -15.85 -15.11 -7.02
CA SER A 53 -15.83 -15.92 -8.25
C SER A 53 -15.23 -15.22 -9.48
N HIS A 54 -15.23 -13.89 -9.50
CA HIS A 54 -14.84 -13.08 -10.66
C HIS A 54 -13.82 -12.01 -10.25
N TRP A 55 -12.67 -12.03 -10.93
CA TRP A 55 -11.57 -11.08 -10.74
C TRP A 55 -11.17 -10.45 -12.08
N HIS A 56 -11.05 -9.13 -12.08
CA HIS A 56 -10.74 -8.31 -13.25
C HIS A 56 -9.30 -7.80 -13.17
N ASP A 57 -8.52 -8.00 -14.24
CA ASP A 57 -7.15 -7.47 -14.39
C ASP A 57 -7.18 -6.23 -15.30
N GLY A 58 -6.76 -5.08 -14.79
CA GLY A 58 -6.76 -3.82 -15.52
C GLY A 58 -8.13 -3.11 -15.64
N PRO A 59 -8.13 -1.83 -16.06
CA PRO A 59 -9.35 -1.02 -16.12
C PRO A 59 -10.32 -1.42 -17.23
N GLU A 60 -9.84 -2.01 -18.33
CA GLU A 60 -10.65 -2.47 -19.46
C GLU A 60 -11.52 -3.67 -19.08
N ALA A 61 -10.95 -4.64 -18.34
CA ALA A 61 -11.69 -5.80 -17.83
C ALA A 61 -12.76 -5.40 -16.80
N VAL A 62 -12.53 -4.31 -16.06
CA VAL A 62 -13.54 -3.71 -15.16
C VAL A 62 -14.64 -3.01 -15.95
N GLU A 63 -14.30 -2.22 -16.98
CA GLU A 63 -15.28 -1.52 -17.82
C GLU A 63 -16.26 -2.49 -18.48
N ALA A 64 -15.74 -3.59 -19.04
CA ALA A 64 -16.52 -4.61 -19.72
C ALA A 64 -17.32 -5.52 -18.78
N GLY A 65 -16.81 -5.78 -17.57
CA GLY A 65 -17.34 -6.83 -16.69
C GLY A 65 -18.04 -6.38 -15.41
N VAL A 66 -18.00 -5.10 -15.02
CA VAL A 66 -18.55 -4.61 -13.75
C VAL A 66 -19.71 -3.64 -13.95
N GLY A 67 -20.81 -3.85 -13.22
CA GLY A 67 -21.98 -2.98 -13.24
C GLY A 67 -21.77 -1.60 -12.56
N PRO A 68 -22.62 -0.60 -12.85
CA PRO A 68 -22.53 0.75 -12.28
C PRO A 68 -23.08 0.83 -10.84
N ASP A 69 -23.37 -0.31 -10.23
CA ASP A 69 -24.15 -0.49 -9.01
C ASP A 69 -23.42 -0.03 -7.74
N ALA A 70 -24.19 0.24 -6.70
CA ALA A 70 -23.64 0.48 -5.37
C ALA A 70 -23.28 -0.85 -4.69
N GLY A 71 -22.18 -0.88 -3.93
CA GLY A 71 -21.76 -2.07 -3.19
C GLY A 71 -20.34 -1.95 -2.64
N ALA A 72 -19.70 -3.09 -2.43
CA ALA A 72 -18.33 -3.20 -1.96
C ALA A 72 -17.44 -3.95 -2.95
N TYR A 73 -16.13 -3.90 -2.75
CA TYR A 73 -15.13 -4.50 -3.62
C TYR A 73 -13.89 -4.94 -2.86
N LEU A 74 -13.18 -5.92 -3.42
CA LEU A 74 -11.81 -6.23 -3.05
C LEU A 74 -10.84 -5.73 -4.13
N LEU A 75 -9.71 -5.19 -3.71
CA LEU A 75 -8.50 -5.06 -4.53
C LEU A 75 -7.43 -5.99 -3.98
N ALA A 76 -7.04 -6.99 -4.74
CA ALA A 76 -5.83 -7.76 -4.47
C ALA A 76 -4.64 -7.01 -5.09
N VAL A 77 -3.66 -6.68 -4.26
CA VAL A 77 -2.46 -5.92 -4.67
C VAL A 77 -1.23 -6.77 -4.39
N TRP A 78 -0.43 -7.01 -5.43
CA TRP A 78 0.93 -7.51 -5.28
C TRP A 78 1.91 -6.35 -5.34
N LEU A 79 2.77 -6.23 -4.32
CA LEU A 79 3.91 -5.30 -4.31
C LEU A 79 5.20 -6.13 -4.47
N PRO A 80 6.06 -5.86 -5.48
CA PRO A 80 7.32 -6.60 -5.62
C PRO A 80 8.36 -6.21 -4.56
N GLU A 81 8.25 -5.00 -4.00
CA GLU A 81 9.22 -4.36 -3.12
C GLU A 81 8.51 -3.58 -2.01
N THR A 82 9.28 -3.09 -1.04
CA THR A 82 8.79 -2.19 0.02
C THR A 82 8.45 -0.80 -0.54
N VAL A 83 7.30 -0.24 -0.18
CA VAL A 83 6.81 1.05 -0.69
C VAL A 83 6.43 2.00 0.44
N PRO A 84 6.54 3.34 0.27
CA PRO A 84 6.11 4.29 1.29
C PRO A 84 4.60 4.27 1.50
N LEU A 85 4.17 4.55 2.72
CA LEU A 85 2.77 4.72 3.09
C LEU A 85 2.22 6.09 2.64
N PRO A 86 0.88 6.23 2.56
CA PRO A 86 0.25 7.55 2.51
C PRO A 86 0.70 8.37 3.74
N PRO A 87 1.14 9.63 3.59
CA PRO A 87 1.70 10.43 4.70
C PRO A 87 0.81 10.54 5.95
N ALA A 88 -0.52 10.48 5.78
CA ALA A 88 -1.49 10.48 6.88
C ALA A 88 -1.53 9.18 7.72
N LEU A 89 -0.81 8.12 7.32
CA LEU A 89 -0.73 6.83 8.00
C LEU A 89 0.69 6.47 8.46
N CYS A 90 1.67 7.35 8.20
CA CYS A 90 3.04 7.21 8.66
C CYS A 90 3.12 7.47 10.18
N GLN A 91 3.93 6.65 10.85
CA GLN A 91 4.32 6.77 12.25
C GLN A 91 5.85 6.69 12.33
N PRO A 92 6.52 7.21 13.38
CA PRO A 92 7.99 7.18 13.48
C PRO A 92 8.58 5.76 13.35
N GLU A 93 7.81 4.73 13.72
CA GLU A 93 8.18 3.32 13.69
C GLU A 93 7.66 2.59 12.43
N ARG A 94 6.84 3.25 11.59
CA ARG A 94 6.25 2.68 10.38
C ARG A 94 5.80 3.77 9.39
N ASP A 95 6.68 4.08 8.44
CA ASP A 95 6.45 4.97 7.29
C ASP A 95 6.36 4.19 5.95
N HIS A 96 6.73 2.91 5.94
CA HIS A 96 6.67 2.03 4.77
C HIS A 96 5.81 0.77 5.00
N ILE A 97 5.47 0.08 3.91
CA ILE A 97 4.88 -1.27 3.91
C ILE A 97 5.71 -2.19 3.01
N ALA A 98 6.06 -3.37 3.53
CA ALA A 98 6.87 -4.36 2.82
C ALA A 98 6.17 -4.91 1.56
N GLY A 99 6.96 -5.50 0.65
CA GLY A 99 6.47 -6.26 -0.50
C GLY A 99 5.57 -7.45 -0.13
N GLY A 100 5.03 -8.14 -1.13
CA GLY A 100 4.15 -9.30 -0.97
C GLY A 100 2.67 -9.02 -1.29
N TRP A 101 1.79 -9.94 -0.87
CA TRP A 101 0.35 -9.85 -1.10
C TRP A 101 -0.39 -9.01 -0.05
N LEU A 102 -1.20 -8.08 -0.56
CA LEU A 102 -2.13 -7.27 0.19
C LEU A 102 -3.53 -7.40 -0.41
N VAL A 103 -4.56 -7.25 0.42
CA VAL A 103 -5.96 -7.16 0.02
C VAL A 103 -6.57 -5.94 0.69
N TYR A 104 -7.22 -5.10 -0.11
CA TYR A 104 -7.95 -3.93 0.35
C TYR A 104 -9.44 -4.10 0.13
N ALA A 105 -10.25 -3.98 1.17
CA ALA A 105 -11.69 -3.89 1.07
C ALA A 105 -12.12 -2.41 0.90
N GLY A 106 -13.06 -2.13 0.00
CA GLY A 106 -13.58 -0.78 -0.22
C GLY A 106 -15.03 -0.75 -0.65
N SER A 107 -15.67 0.43 -0.57
CA SER A 107 -17.08 0.66 -0.90
C SER A 107 -17.28 1.72 -1.97
N ALA A 108 -18.19 1.44 -2.90
CA ALA A 108 -18.48 2.27 -4.06
C ALA A 108 -19.95 2.72 -4.02
N ARG A 109 -20.24 3.75 -3.22
CA ARG A 109 -21.58 4.30 -2.99
C ARG A 109 -21.82 5.67 -3.67
N GLY A 110 -20.94 6.06 -4.59
CA GLY A 110 -21.00 7.35 -5.32
C GLY A 110 -21.35 7.19 -6.81
N PRO A 111 -21.40 8.30 -7.58
CA PRO A 111 -21.77 8.27 -9.00
C PRO A 111 -20.95 7.29 -9.83
N GLY A 112 -21.62 6.46 -10.62
CA GLY A 112 -21.02 5.39 -11.44
C GLY A 112 -20.59 4.14 -10.66
N GLY A 113 -20.80 4.10 -9.35
CA GLY A 113 -20.70 2.92 -8.49
C GLY A 113 -19.41 2.11 -8.62
N LEU A 114 -19.57 0.79 -8.56
CA LEU A 114 -18.47 -0.18 -8.58
C LEU A 114 -17.59 -0.03 -9.83
N ARG A 115 -18.17 0.00 -11.04
CA ARG A 115 -17.42 0.19 -12.29
C ARG A 115 -16.53 1.43 -12.24
N ALA A 116 -17.09 2.59 -11.89
CA ALA A 116 -16.34 3.85 -11.88
C ALA A 116 -15.21 3.86 -10.84
N ARG A 117 -15.47 3.33 -9.64
CA ARG A 117 -14.48 3.26 -8.55
C ARG A 117 -13.35 2.28 -8.85
N LEU A 118 -13.67 1.07 -9.29
CA LEU A 118 -12.69 0.04 -9.61
C LEU A 118 -11.84 0.42 -10.82
N ARG A 119 -12.46 0.95 -11.90
CA ARG A 119 -11.75 1.44 -13.09
C ARG A 119 -10.79 2.58 -12.74
N ARG A 120 -11.11 3.42 -11.74
CA ARG A 120 -10.16 4.40 -11.22
C ARG A 120 -8.98 3.71 -10.54
N HIS A 121 -9.19 2.85 -9.55
CA HIS A 121 -8.08 2.23 -8.82
C HIS A 121 -7.13 1.43 -9.74
N MET A 122 -7.66 0.84 -10.81
CA MET A 122 -6.88 0.14 -11.84
C MET A 122 -5.94 1.03 -12.69
N ARG A 123 -6.22 2.33 -12.84
CA ARG A 123 -5.34 3.23 -13.62
C ARG A 123 -4.01 3.47 -12.89
N ARG A 124 -2.89 3.41 -13.60
CA ARG A 124 -1.56 3.70 -13.04
C ARG A 124 -1.28 5.19 -13.00
N ASP A 125 -1.53 5.89 -14.10
CA ASP A 125 -1.55 7.35 -14.11
C ASP A 125 -2.84 7.86 -13.42
N LYS A 126 -2.68 8.27 -12.16
CA LYS A 126 -3.68 8.98 -11.35
C LYS A 126 -3.01 9.65 -10.15
N GLY A 127 -3.44 10.86 -9.80
CA GLY A 127 -3.07 11.47 -8.51
C GLY A 127 -3.69 10.70 -7.33
N CYS A 128 -2.92 10.43 -6.28
CA CYS A 128 -3.34 9.61 -5.14
C CYS A 128 -4.35 10.35 -4.23
N ARG A 129 -5.63 9.96 -4.28
CA ARG A 129 -6.72 10.56 -3.49
C ARG A 129 -7.21 9.64 -2.37
N TRP A 130 -7.14 8.33 -2.56
CA TRP A 130 -7.46 7.32 -1.54
C TRP A 130 -6.18 6.67 -1.00
N HIS A 131 -6.19 6.18 0.24
CA HIS A 131 -5.02 5.50 0.82
C HIS A 131 -4.52 4.33 -0.06
N VAL A 132 -5.43 3.53 -0.63
CA VAL A 132 -5.09 2.43 -1.55
C VAL A 132 -4.55 2.90 -2.90
N ASP A 133 -4.79 4.16 -3.32
CA ASP A 133 -4.23 4.65 -4.59
C ASP A 133 -2.71 4.54 -4.57
N TRP A 134 -2.05 4.94 -3.47
CA TRP A 134 -0.58 4.86 -3.27
C TRP A 134 -0.01 3.47 -3.54
N LEU A 135 -0.70 2.41 -3.14
CA LEU A 135 -0.27 1.02 -3.37
C LEU A 135 -0.49 0.60 -4.82
N THR A 136 -1.64 0.98 -5.41
CA THR A 136 -1.98 0.64 -6.80
C THR A 136 -1.16 1.41 -7.84
N THR A 137 -0.64 2.60 -7.51
CA THR A 137 0.26 3.40 -8.36
C THR A 137 1.74 3.12 -8.10
N ALA A 138 2.08 2.30 -7.10
CA ALA A 138 3.48 2.01 -6.77
C ALA A 138 4.22 1.32 -7.95
N PRO A 139 5.52 1.62 -8.14
CA PRO A 139 6.35 0.97 -9.15
C PRO A 139 6.27 -0.56 -9.10
N GLY A 140 6.16 -1.20 -10.26
CA GLY A 140 6.14 -2.66 -10.38
C GLY A 140 4.92 -3.39 -9.78
N ALA A 141 4.03 -2.73 -9.04
CA ALA A 141 2.87 -3.37 -8.42
C ALA A 141 1.91 -4.03 -9.43
N ARG A 142 1.05 -4.96 -8.99
CA ARG A 142 -0.11 -5.48 -9.75
C ARG A 142 -1.37 -5.39 -8.92
N VAL A 143 -2.51 -5.30 -9.61
CA VAL A 143 -3.82 -5.03 -8.99
C VAL A 143 -4.87 -5.85 -9.72
N TRP A 144 -5.67 -6.62 -8.98
CA TRP A 144 -6.87 -7.31 -9.46
C TRP A 144 -8.06 -6.87 -8.63
N ALA A 145 -9.24 -6.74 -9.25
CA ALA A 145 -10.45 -6.30 -8.57
C ALA A 145 -11.53 -7.39 -8.58
N ALA A 146 -12.23 -7.56 -7.47
CA ALA A 146 -13.52 -8.26 -7.42
C ALA A 146 -14.60 -7.26 -7.00
N ALA A 147 -15.75 -7.29 -7.69
CA ALA A 147 -16.89 -6.42 -7.42
C ALA A 147 -18.01 -7.20 -6.72
N VAL A 148 -18.58 -6.64 -5.66
CA VAL A 148 -19.65 -7.25 -4.86
C VAL A 148 -20.83 -6.27 -4.78
N PRO A 149 -21.75 -6.29 -5.76
CA PRO A 149 -22.97 -5.47 -5.76
C PRO A 149 -23.78 -5.67 -4.48
N ALA A 150 -24.30 -4.58 -3.92
CA ALA A 150 -24.95 -4.52 -2.60
C ALA A 150 -24.11 -5.04 -1.39
N GLY A 151 -22.88 -5.50 -1.59
CA GLY A 151 -21.99 -6.00 -0.54
C GLY A 151 -21.53 -4.93 0.45
N ASP A 152 -21.05 -5.38 1.61
CA ASP A 152 -20.49 -4.51 2.65
C ASP A 152 -18.97 -4.63 2.81
N GLU A 153 -18.33 -3.48 3.02
CA GLU A 153 -16.88 -3.30 3.14
C GLU A 153 -16.32 -3.92 4.42
N CYS A 154 -17.04 -3.82 5.54
CA CYS A 154 -16.60 -4.41 6.81
C CYS A 154 -16.78 -5.93 6.81
N ALA A 155 -17.85 -6.44 6.19
CA ALA A 155 -18.05 -7.86 5.96
C ALA A 155 -16.91 -8.47 5.12
N LEU A 156 -16.54 -7.82 4.00
CA LEU A 156 -15.40 -8.22 3.17
C LEU A 156 -14.07 -8.15 3.94
N ALA A 157 -13.79 -7.04 4.65
CA ALA A 157 -12.58 -6.91 5.46
C ALA A 157 -12.49 -7.98 6.57
N CYS A 158 -13.63 -8.39 7.14
CA CYS A 158 -13.71 -9.46 8.13
C CYS A 158 -13.45 -10.84 7.51
N ALA A 159 -14.07 -11.15 6.36
CA ALA A 159 -13.89 -12.42 5.66
C ALA A 159 -12.42 -12.64 5.23
N VAL A 160 -11.78 -11.61 4.68
CA VAL A 160 -10.36 -11.64 4.30
C VAL A 160 -9.44 -11.78 5.52
N ARG A 161 -9.74 -11.07 6.62
CA ARG A 161 -8.98 -11.18 7.89
C ARG A 161 -9.16 -12.55 8.57
N GLY A 162 -10.20 -13.30 8.22
CA GLY A 162 -10.44 -14.67 8.68
C GLY A 162 -9.66 -15.75 7.91
N LEU A 163 -8.81 -15.39 6.95
CA LEU A 163 -7.97 -16.34 6.23
C LEU A 163 -6.74 -16.79 7.06
N PRO A 164 -6.25 -18.03 6.89
CA PRO A 164 -5.01 -18.48 7.52
C PRO A 164 -3.82 -17.55 7.21
N GLY A 165 -3.05 -17.19 8.24
CA GLY A 165 -1.89 -16.29 8.12
C GLY A 165 -2.22 -14.82 7.81
N ALA A 166 -3.51 -14.44 7.72
CA ALA A 166 -3.89 -13.05 7.47
C ALA A 166 -3.49 -12.12 8.63
N THR A 167 -2.93 -10.96 8.30
CA THR A 167 -2.44 -9.97 9.28
C THR A 167 -2.85 -8.55 8.91
N THR A 168 -2.84 -7.63 9.88
CA THR A 168 -3.13 -6.20 9.64
C THR A 168 -1.82 -5.41 9.68
N PRO A 169 -1.19 -5.10 8.52
CA PRO A 169 0.13 -4.46 8.48
C PRO A 169 0.09 -2.96 8.82
N VAL A 170 -1.05 -2.30 8.63
CA VAL A 170 -1.24 -0.87 8.86
C VAL A 170 -2.61 -0.64 9.49
N PRO A 171 -2.68 -0.40 10.82
CA PRO A 171 -3.92 0.02 11.48
C PRO A 171 -4.46 1.32 10.88
N GLY A 172 -5.79 1.46 10.83
CA GLY A 172 -6.48 2.63 10.30
C GLY A 172 -6.47 2.79 8.77
N PHE A 173 -5.78 1.93 8.02
CA PHE A 173 -5.67 2.05 6.56
C PHE A 173 -7.04 1.84 5.89
N GLY A 174 -7.63 2.95 5.43
CA GLY A 174 -8.93 2.96 4.74
C GLY A 174 -10.13 2.61 5.61
N SER A 175 -9.96 2.59 6.93
CA SER A 175 -11.01 2.34 7.93
C SER A 175 -11.23 3.55 8.85
N SER A 176 -10.89 4.76 8.39
CA SER A 176 -10.83 5.98 9.21
C SER A 176 -12.20 6.47 9.71
N ASP A 177 -13.29 6.07 9.04
CA ASP A 177 -14.69 6.25 9.43
C ASP A 177 -15.31 4.98 10.05
N CYS A 178 -14.58 3.87 10.05
CA CYS A 178 -15.01 2.57 10.57
C CYS A 178 -14.50 2.33 11.99
N ARG A 179 -15.43 2.22 12.95
CA ARG A 179 -15.11 2.04 14.39
C ARG A 179 -14.85 0.60 14.82
N THR A 180 -15.01 -0.39 13.92
CA THR A 180 -14.98 -1.82 14.25
C THR A 180 -13.86 -2.61 13.55
N CYS A 181 -13.41 -2.16 12.37
CA CYS A 181 -12.28 -2.79 11.68
C CYS A 181 -10.96 -2.13 12.10
N PRO A 182 -9.93 -2.90 12.51
CA PRO A 182 -8.62 -2.33 12.83
C PRO A 182 -7.93 -1.77 11.57
N SER A 183 -8.30 -2.27 10.39
CA SER A 183 -7.91 -1.78 9.07
C SER A 183 -8.82 -2.39 8.00
N HIS A 184 -8.92 -1.75 6.84
CA HIS A 184 -9.46 -2.35 5.62
C HIS A 184 -8.36 -2.85 4.66
N LEU A 185 -7.08 -2.71 5.06
CA LEU A 185 -5.93 -3.37 4.41
C LEU A 185 -5.50 -4.59 5.23
N ILE A 186 -5.53 -5.77 4.60
CA ILE A 186 -5.09 -7.05 5.14
C ILE A 186 -3.88 -7.51 4.34
N ARG A 187 -2.84 -8.02 5.01
CA ARG A 187 -1.73 -8.74 4.39
C ARG A 187 -2.03 -10.23 4.42
N LEU A 188 -1.67 -10.90 3.32
CA LEU A 188 -1.70 -12.35 3.22
C LEU A 188 -0.27 -12.91 3.09
N PRO A 189 -0.03 -14.16 3.49
CA PRO A 189 1.23 -14.85 3.17
C PRO A 189 1.32 -15.14 1.66
N GLU A 190 2.48 -15.58 1.18
CA GLU A 190 2.67 -15.82 -0.27
C GLU A 190 1.98 -17.10 -0.76
N ASP A 191 1.82 -18.07 0.14
CA ASP A 191 1.35 -19.43 -0.08
C ASP A 191 -0.12 -19.62 0.35
N VAL A 192 -1.02 -18.68 0.02
CA VAL A 192 -2.46 -18.78 0.37
C VAL A 192 -3.17 -19.88 -0.42
N ALA A 193 -2.90 -21.12 -0.04
CA ALA A 193 -3.85 -22.20 -0.15
C ALA A 193 -5.00 -21.89 0.83
N LEU A 194 -6.22 -21.73 0.29
CA LEU A 194 -7.38 -22.07 1.09
C LEU A 194 -7.32 -23.58 1.33
N ALA A 195 -6.91 -23.97 2.53
CA ALA A 195 -7.44 -25.20 3.11
C ALA A 195 -8.97 -25.11 2.99
N ALA A 196 -9.59 -26.15 2.44
CA ALA A 196 -11.05 -26.19 2.31
C ALA A 196 -11.67 -25.96 3.69
N ARG A 197 -12.75 -25.19 3.76
CA ARG A 197 -13.47 -24.99 5.02
C ARG A 197 -14.24 -26.26 5.30
N ASP A 198 -13.62 -27.20 6.01
CA ASP A 198 -14.24 -28.42 6.53
C ASP A 198 -15.25 -28.07 7.64
N GLY A 199 -16.35 -27.45 7.22
CA GLY A 199 -17.42 -26.92 8.05
C GLY A 199 -18.60 -26.53 7.15
N PRO A 200 -19.78 -27.17 7.30
CA PRO A 200 -20.88 -27.00 6.37
C PRO A 200 -21.48 -25.59 6.43
N GLY A 201 -21.65 -24.95 5.27
CA GLY A 201 -22.42 -23.70 5.11
C GLY A 201 -21.66 -22.47 4.56
N GLY A 202 -20.36 -22.59 4.29
CA GLY A 202 -19.57 -21.47 3.73
C GLY A 202 -19.65 -21.36 2.20
N SER A 203 -20.70 -20.73 1.66
CA SER A 203 -20.70 -20.30 0.25
C SER A 203 -19.63 -19.23 -0.01
N PRO A 204 -19.07 -19.14 -1.23
CA PRO A 204 -18.30 -17.97 -1.67
C PRO A 204 -19.19 -16.71 -1.72
N LEU A 205 -18.56 -15.53 -1.68
CA LEU A 205 -19.20 -14.21 -1.69
C LEU A 205 -19.36 -13.65 -3.11
#